data_AF-A0A4R4RX21-F1
#
_entry.id   AF-A0A4R4RX21-F1
#
_cell.length_a   1.000
_cell.length_b   1.000
_cell.length_c   1.000
_cell.angle_alpha   90.00
_cell.angle_beta   90.00
_cell.angle_gamma   90.00
#
_symmetry.space_group_name_H-M   'P 1'
#
loop_
_entity.id
_entity.type
_entity.pdbx_description
1 polymer ?
#
loop_
_entity_poly.entity_id
_entity_poly.type
_entity_poly.pdbx_seq_one_letter_code
_entity_poly.pdbx_strand_id
1 'polypeptide(L)'
;MSQDLPAVIADELRRSGQTRATYHSHDERDRLRAAGRQAGRSLDRPVRTFDTAARHPRCDADQCGTVLIALTDWGSANPLEDRLARSRANNAVDRALNN
;
A
#
# COMPACT_ATOMS: atom_id res chain seq x y z
N MET A 1 -8.00 -16.35 -16.31
CA MET A 1 -6.67 -15.74 -16.14
C MET A 1 -6.45 -15.51 -14.65
N SER A 2 -5.48 -16.19 -14.03
CA SER A 2 -5.07 -15.86 -12.65
C SER A 2 -4.41 -14.49 -12.70
N GLN A 3 -4.97 -13.51 -11.98
CA GLN A 3 -4.32 -12.20 -11.83
C GLN A 3 -2.98 -12.41 -11.13
N ASP A 4 -1.92 -11.83 -11.67
CA ASP A 4 -0.59 -11.84 -11.06
C ASP A 4 -0.64 -11.02 -9.77
N LEU A 5 -0.69 -11.71 -8.63
CA LEU A 5 -0.87 -11.14 -7.30
C LEU A 5 0.13 -10.00 -6.99
N PRO A 6 1.44 -10.12 -7.29
CA PRO A 6 2.40 -9.01 -7.24
C PRO A 6 1.96 -7.76 -8.00
N ALA A 7 1.40 -7.89 -9.21
CA ALA A 7 0.98 -6.76 -10.03
C ALA A 7 -0.22 -6.03 -9.41
N VAL A 8 -1.19 -6.77 -8.87
CA VAL A 8 -2.36 -6.20 -8.15
C VAL A 8 -1.90 -5.45 -6.90
N ILE A 9 -0.99 -6.03 -6.11
CA ILE A 9 -0.45 -5.37 -4.92
C ILE A 9 0.34 -4.11 -5.30
N ALA A 10 1.16 -4.16 -6.36
CA ALA A 10 1.92 -3.00 -6.81
C ALA A 10 1.02 -1.84 -7.22
N ASP A 11 -0.09 -2.12 -7.91
CA ASP A 11 -1.04 -1.09 -8.29
C ASP A 11 -1.72 -0.44 -7.08
N GLU A 12 -2.11 -1.23 -6.07
CA GLU A 12 -2.67 -0.65 -4.85
C GLU A 12 -1.64 0.15 -4.05
N LEU A 13 -0.41 -0.35 -3.90
CA LEU A 13 0.66 0.39 -3.23
C LEU A 13 0.93 1.74 -3.91
N ARG A 14 0.86 1.80 -5.25
CA ARG A 14 1.01 3.06 -5.99
C ARG A 14 -0.12 4.05 -5.69
N ARG A 15 -1.34 3.56 -5.48
CA ARG A 15 -2.53 4.40 -5.26
C ARG A 15 -2.66 4.88 -3.81
N SER A 16 -2.45 4.00 -2.83
CA SER A 16 -2.80 4.25 -1.43
C SER A 16 -1.62 4.19 -0.47
N GLY A 17 -0.46 3.72 -0.91
CA GLY A 17 0.70 3.48 -0.05
C GLY A 17 0.65 2.18 0.75
N GLN A 18 -0.51 1.51 0.82
CA GLN A 18 -0.69 0.29 1.60
C GLN A 18 -1.84 -0.59 1.10
N THR A 19 -1.75 -1.89 1.32
CA THR A 19 -2.85 -2.84 1.08
C THR A 19 -2.92 -3.89 2.18
N ARG A 20 -4.13 -4.44 2.38
CA ARG A 20 -4.41 -5.48 3.37
C ARG A 20 -4.97 -6.69 2.65
N ALA A 21 -4.44 -7.88 2.96
CA ALA A 21 -4.91 -9.14 2.41
C ALA A 21 -5.11 -10.17 3.50
N THR A 22 -6.29 -10.78 3.53
CA THR A 22 -6.62 -11.87 4.45
C THR A 22 -5.95 -13.16 3.99
N TYR A 23 -5.42 -13.94 4.93
CA TYR A 23 -4.90 -15.29 4.68
C TYR A 23 -5.58 -16.29 5.60
N HIS A 24 -5.69 -17.53 5.16
CA HIS A 24 -6.34 -18.63 5.88
C HIS A 24 -5.36 -19.74 6.26
N SER A 25 -4.10 -19.61 5.85
CA SER A 25 -3.01 -20.56 6.15
C SER A 25 -1.66 -19.83 6.21
N HIS A 26 -0.67 -20.47 6.85
CA HIS A 26 0.70 -19.97 6.87
C HIS A 26 1.33 -19.88 5.47
N ASP A 27 1.03 -20.84 4.58
CA ASP A 27 1.52 -20.83 3.20
C ASP A 27 0.97 -19.63 2.42
N GLU A 28 -0.33 -19.34 2.57
CA GLU A 28 -0.96 -18.18 1.93
C GLU A 28 -0.38 -16.87 2.47
N ARG A 29 -0.14 -16.79 3.79
CA ARG A 29 0.54 -15.65 4.42
C ARG A 29 1.91 -15.41 3.79
N ASP A 30 2.71 -16.46 3.63
CA ASP A 30 4.08 -16.34 3.13
C ASP A 30 4.09 -16.00 1.63
N ARG A 31 3.13 -16.51 0.85
CA ARG A 31 2.89 -16.08 -0.54
C ARG A 31 2.52 -14.60 -0.64
N LEU A 32 1.61 -14.11 0.20
CA LEU A 32 1.23 -12.69 0.22
C LEU A 32 2.42 -11.79 0.58
N ARG A 33 3.23 -12.20 1.57
CA ARG A 33 4.44 -11.47 1.96
C ARG A 33 5.48 -11.46 0.84
N ALA A 34 5.67 -12.59 0.15
CA ALA A 34 6.57 -12.68 -0.99
C ALA A 34 6.09 -11.78 -2.15
N ALA A 35 4.80 -11.83 -2.47
CA ALA A 35 4.19 -10.99 -3.48
C ALA A 35 4.31 -9.49 -3.15
N GLY A 36 4.14 -9.11 -1.88
CA GLY A 36 4.37 -7.75 -1.41
C GLY A 36 5.80 -7.27 -1.60
N ARG A 37 6.80 -8.13 -1.29
CA ARG A 37 8.21 -7.81 -1.55
C ARG A 37 8.51 -7.69 -3.04
N GLN A 38 7.91 -8.54 -3.87
CA GLN A 38 8.07 -8.49 -5.32
C GLN A 38 7.44 -7.22 -5.91
N ALA A 39 6.26 -6.83 -5.41
CA ALA A 39 5.61 -5.57 -5.76
C ALA A 39 6.49 -4.36 -5.39
N GLY A 40 7.13 -4.37 -4.21
CA GLY A 40 8.09 -3.32 -3.85
C GLY A 40 9.25 -3.22 -4.84
N ARG A 41 9.82 -4.37 -5.26
CA ARG A 41 10.89 -4.40 -6.27
C ARG A 41 10.43 -3.87 -7.63
N SER A 42 9.22 -4.19 -8.08
CA SER A 42 8.72 -3.70 -9.37
C SER A 42 8.40 -2.20 -9.36
N LEU A 43 8.13 -1.64 -8.18
CA LEU A 43 7.97 -0.21 -7.97
C LEU A 43 9.29 0.52 -7.71
N ASP A 44 10.40 -0.21 -7.54
CA ASP A 44 11.67 0.30 -7.04
C ASP A 44 11.53 1.08 -5.71
N ARG A 45 10.71 0.54 -4.80
CA ARG A 45 10.41 1.19 -3.52
C ARG A 45 10.45 0.24 -2.32
N PRO A 46 10.85 0.75 -1.14
CA PRO A 46 10.92 -0.06 0.06
C PRO A 46 9.53 -0.41 0.60
N VAL A 47 9.29 -1.71 0.79
CA VAL A 47 8.04 -2.26 1.33
C VAL A 47 8.29 -2.99 2.64
N ARG A 48 7.41 -2.80 3.62
CA ARG A 48 7.31 -3.63 4.83
C ARG A 48 6.00 -4.40 4.85
N THR A 49 6.08 -5.61 5.41
CA THR A 49 4.93 -6.50 5.61
C THR A 49 4.76 -6.79 7.09
N PHE A 50 3.54 -6.64 7.60
CA PHE A 50 3.19 -6.87 8.99
C PHE A 50 2.04 -7.86 9.08
N ASP A 51 2.10 -8.81 10.01
CA ASP A 51 0.90 -9.55 10.38
C ASP A 51 0.10 -8.67 11.34
N THR A 52 -1.15 -8.38 11.00
CA THR A 52 -2.03 -7.74 11.97
C THR A 52 -2.61 -8.81 12.87
N ALA A 53 -2.48 -8.66 14.18
CA ALA A 53 -2.99 -9.61 15.18
C ALA A 53 -4.53 -9.76 15.18
N ALA A 54 -5.26 -8.97 14.38
CA ALA A 54 -6.70 -9.05 14.28
C ALA A 54 -7.13 -10.35 13.58
N ARG A 55 -7.77 -11.24 14.34
CA ARG A 55 -8.49 -12.40 13.81
C ARG A 55 -9.57 -11.90 12.85
N HIS A 56 -9.53 -12.33 11.59
CA HIS A 56 -10.52 -11.89 10.62
C HIS A 56 -11.91 -12.44 11.03
N PRO A 57 -13.01 -11.64 11.03
CA PRO A 57 -14.31 -12.05 11.57
C PRO A 57 -14.96 -13.27 10.92
N ARG A 58 -14.45 -13.71 9.77
CA ARG A 58 -14.94 -14.85 8.97
C ARG A 58 -14.02 -16.07 9.00
N CYS A 59 -13.12 -16.12 9.98
CA CYS A 59 -12.11 -17.15 10.03
C CYS A 59 -12.25 -18.03 11.27
N ASP A 60 -12.60 -19.28 11.00
CA ASP A 60 -12.91 -20.29 12.02
C ASP A 60 -11.66 -21.02 12.50
N ALA A 61 -10.53 -20.85 11.80
CA ALA A 61 -9.25 -21.50 12.11
C ALA A 61 -8.29 -20.55 12.85
N ASP A 62 -7.51 -21.09 13.79
CA ASP A 62 -6.46 -20.37 14.54
C ASP A 62 -5.35 -19.78 13.64
N GLN A 63 -5.27 -20.21 12.37
CA GLN A 63 -4.21 -19.84 11.43
C GLN A 63 -4.59 -18.72 10.45
N CYS A 64 -5.76 -18.10 10.61
CA CYS A 64 -6.18 -17.00 9.76
C CYS A 64 -5.84 -15.62 10.36
N GLY A 65 -5.46 -14.69 9.49
CA GLY A 65 -5.20 -13.30 9.86
C GLY A 65 -5.18 -12.39 8.64
N THR A 66 -4.58 -11.22 8.79
CA THR A 66 -4.39 -10.27 7.68
C THR A 66 -2.94 -9.84 7.61
N VAL A 67 -2.36 -9.82 6.40
CA VAL A 67 -1.08 -9.19 6.12
C VAL A 67 -1.34 -7.76 5.68
N LEU A 68 -0.74 -6.80 6.37
CA LEU A 68 -0.60 -5.42 5.91
C LEU A 68 0.72 -5.29 5.12
N ILE A 69 0.64 -4.78 3.91
CA ILE A 69 1.78 -4.50 3.02
C ILE A 69 1.80 -3.00 2.80
N ALA A 70 2.89 -2.32 3.15
CA ALA A 70 2.97 -0.86 3.10
C ALA A 70 4.32 -0.35 2.59
N LEU A 71 4.30 0.74 1.83
CA LEU A 71 5.47 1.50 1.43
C LEU A 71 6.02 2.29 2.62
N THR A 72 7.30 2.13 2.95
CA THR A 72 7.88 2.79 4.13
C THR A 72 8.20 4.26 3.91
N ASP A 73 8.31 4.67 2.65
CA ASP A 73 8.64 6.02 2.19
C ASP A 73 7.38 6.79 1.72
N TRP A 74 6.18 6.28 2.01
CA TRP A 74 4.94 6.90 1.52
C TRP A 74 4.77 8.34 2.00
N GLY A 75 5.02 8.63 3.28
CA GLY A 75 4.86 9.98 3.83
C GLY A 75 5.72 11.05 3.14
N SER A 76 6.92 10.69 2.67
CA SER A 76 7.83 11.59 1.95
C SER A 76 7.55 11.68 0.45
N ALA A 77 6.86 10.69 -0.13
CA ALA A 77 6.62 10.56 -1.56
C ALA A 77 5.12 10.40 -1.89
N ASN A 78 4.24 10.96 -1.06
CA ASN A 78 2.79 10.84 -1.22
C ASN A 78 2.34 11.73 -2.41
N PRO A 79 1.85 11.15 -3.52
CA PRO A 79 1.45 11.92 -4.69
C PRO A 79 0.31 12.92 -4.42
N LEU A 80 -0.52 12.66 -3.40
CA LEU A 80 -1.62 13.55 -3.04
C LEU A 80 -1.14 14.80 -2.30
N GLU A 81 -0.17 14.65 -1.37
CA GLU A 81 0.47 15.78 -0.70
C GLU A 81 1.20 16.67 -1.71
N ASP A 82 1.92 16.06 -2.64
CA ASP A 82 2.59 16.78 -3.74
C ASP A 82 1.63 17.60 -4.60
N ARG A 83 0.44 17.05 -4.89
CA ARG A 83 -0.60 17.75 -5.66
C ARG A 83 -1.22 18.89 -4.85
N LEU A 84 -1.48 18.66 -3.55
CA LEU A 84 -2.01 19.70 -2.66
C LEU A 84 -1.01 20.84 -2.46
N ALA A 85 0.26 20.53 -2.26
CA ALA A 85 1.33 21.52 -2.14
C ALA A 85 1.43 22.39 -3.41
N ARG A 86 1.42 21.76 -4.60
CA ARG A 86 1.39 22.48 -5.88
C ARG A 86 0.15 23.36 -6.03
N SER A 87 -1.04 22.85 -5.70
CA SER A 87 -2.27 23.64 -5.78
C SER A 87 -2.26 24.84 -4.81
N ARG A 88 -1.77 24.65 -3.58
CA ARG A 88 -1.59 25.73 -2.59
C ARG A 88 -0.61 26.80 -3.08
N ALA A 89 0.51 26.39 -3.67
CA ALA A 89 1.49 27.31 -4.23
C ALA A 89 0.90 28.14 -5.37
N ASN A 90 0.18 27.51 -6.31
CA ASN A 90 -0.47 28.22 -7.42
C ASN A 90 -1.52 29.22 -6.92
N ASN A 91 -2.39 28.81 -5.99
CA ASN A 91 -3.39 29.70 -5.40
C ASN A 91 -2.77 30.89 -4.66
N ALA A 92 -1.59 30.72 -4.05
CA ALA A 92 -0.88 31.81 -3.39
C ALA A 92 -0.32 32.81 -4.40
N VAL A 93 0.21 32.34 -5.53
CA VAL A 93 0.66 33.18 -6.65
C VAL A 93 -0.53 33.95 -7.25
N ASP A 94 -1.65 33.27 -7.52
CA ASP A 94 -2.84 33.89 -8.09
C ASP A 94 -3.41 35.00 -7.18
N ARG A 95 -3.37 34.82 -5.85
CA ARG A 95 -3.75 35.88 -4.90
C ARG A 95 -2.77 37.05 -4.86
N ALA A 96 -1.47 36.80 -5.06
CA ALA A 96 -0.45 37.83 -5.05
C ALA A 96 -0.45 38.67 -6.34
N LEU A 97 -0.95 38.13 -7.45
CA LEU A 97 -1.04 38.83 -8.74
C LEU A 97 -2.39 39.56 -8.95
N ASN A 98 -3.45 39.14 -8.26
CA ASN A 98 -4.79 39.74 -8.36
C ASN A 98 -5.10 40.77 -7.23
N ASN A 99 -4.14 41.04 -6.35
CA ASN A 99 -4.15 42.15 -5.38
C ASN A 99 -3.10 43.19 -5.80
#